data_AF-A0A1Y1N6I6-F1
#
_entry.id   AF-A0A1Y1N6I6-F1
#
_cell.length_a   1.000
_cell.length_b   1.000
_cell.length_c   1.000
_cell.angle_alpha   90.00
_cell.angle_beta   90.00
_cell.angle_gamma   90.00
#
_symmetry.space_group_name_H-M   'P 1'
#
loop_
_entity.id
_entity.type
_entity.pdbx_description
1 polymer ?
#
loop_
_entity_poly.entity_id
_entity_poly.type
_entity_poly.pdbx_seq_one_letter_code
_entity_poly.pdbx_strand_id
1 'polypeptide(L)'
;QPLSRISFNPSHPTQLLTVSPYQAVRVYDFAVSSVPPDPEAVGPFPPQGSWLLSLYQPFARPTASRKPILDAAWISHGRAIFALLADGMWGVWDVDGVRSSSGSAAMSSKLANGLKGAALTTFSISGYIEGT
;
A
#
# COMPACT_ATOMS: atom_id res chain seq x y z
N GLN A 1 -9.19 -3.45 13.80
CA GLN A 1 -8.19 -4.46 14.19
C GLN A 1 -6.81 -3.83 14.11
N PRO A 2 -5.86 -4.24 14.98
CA PRO A 2 -4.49 -3.75 14.92
C PRO A 2 -3.79 -4.21 13.63
N LEU A 3 -2.71 -3.53 13.26
CA LEU A 3 -1.80 -3.98 12.21
C LEU A 3 -1.17 -5.32 12.65
N SER A 4 -1.06 -6.27 11.73
CA SER A 4 -0.40 -7.56 11.98
C SER A 4 1.09 -7.52 11.68
N ARG A 5 1.54 -6.60 10.82
CA ARG A 5 2.95 -6.46 10.45
C ARG A 5 3.29 -5.05 9.98
N ILE A 6 4.56 -4.66 10.23
CA ILE A 6 5.21 -3.50 9.61
C ILE A 6 6.58 -3.91 9.06
N SER A 7 7.06 -3.24 8.00
CA SER A 7 8.45 -3.37 7.51
C SER A 7 8.91 -2.13 6.75
N PHE A 8 10.19 -1.78 6.83
CA PHE A 8 10.78 -0.68 6.07
C PHE A 8 10.98 -1.06 4.61
N ASN A 9 10.80 -0.10 3.70
CA ASN A 9 11.17 -0.28 2.31
C ASN A 9 12.71 -0.30 2.19
N PRO A 10 13.30 -1.35 1.58
CA PRO A 10 14.76 -1.50 1.49
C PRO A 10 15.45 -0.42 0.65
N SER A 11 14.73 0.28 -0.23
CA SER A 11 15.27 1.37 -1.07
C SER A 11 14.83 2.77 -0.62
N HIS A 12 13.79 2.86 0.22
CA HIS A 12 13.24 4.11 0.73
C HIS A 12 13.06 4.01 2.25
N PRO A 13 14.08 4.31 3.07
CA PRO A 13 14.05 4.06 4.51
C PRO A 13 13.00 4.89 5.27
N THR A 14 12.41 5.90 4.64
CA THR A 14 11.28 6.66 5.21
C THR A 14 9.92 6.01 4.99
N GLN A 15 9.86 4.94 4.18
CA GLN A 15 8.63 4.25 3.83
C GLN A 15 8.45 2.96 4.63
N LEU A 16 7.23 2.77 5.11
CA LEU A 16 6.77 1.61 5.84
C LEU A 16 5.67 0.90 5.06
N LEU A 17 5.81 -0.41 4.90
CA LEU A 17 4.71 -1.31 4.56
C LEU A 17 3.98 -1.68 5.83
N THR A 18 2.67 -1.51 5.86
CA THR A 18 1.80 -1.92 6.97
C THR A 18 0.78 -2.94 6.47
N VAL A 19 0.55 -4.00 7.24
CA VAL A 19 -0.41 -5.05 6.89
C VAL A 19 -1.57 -5.05 7.88
N SER A 20 -2.79 -4.89 7.36
CA SER A 20 -4.04 -5.09 8.11
C SER A 20 -4.81 -6.26 7.47
N PRO A 21 -4.90 -7.43 8.13
CA PRO A 21 -5.37 -8.68 7.52
C PRO A 21 -6.72 -8.59 6.80
N TYR A 22 -7.63 -7.75 7.29
CA TYR A 22 -8.99 -7.64 6.75
C TYR A 22 -9.28 -6.30 6.04
N GLN A 23 -8.29 -5.42 5.95
CA GLN A 23 -8.48 -4.10 5.33
C GLN A 23 -7.65 -3.97 4.06
N ALA A 24 -6.33 -3.82 4.23
CA ALA A 24 -5.41 -3.53 3.13
C ALA A 24 -3.96 -3.71 3.59
N VAL A 25 -3.08 -3.87 2.60
CA VAL A 25 -1.68 -3.52 2.73
C VAL A 25 -1.54 -2.04 2.38
N ARG A 26 -0.77 -1.26 3.14
CA ARG A 26 -0.60 0.18 2.88
C ARG A 26 0.86 0.59 2.95
N VAL A 27 1.21 1.62 2.19
CA VAL A 27 2.52 2.28 2.26
C VAL A 27 2.36 3.62 2.94
N TYR A 28 3.10 3.84 4.01
CA TYR A 28 3.18 5.08 4.77
C TYR A 28 4.57 5.68 4.61
N ASP A 29 4.69 6.99 4.45
CA ASP A 29 5.96 7.70 4.45
C ASP A 29 5.98 8.73 5.57
N PHE A 30 6.79 8.48 6.58
CA PHE A 30 6.85 9.36 7.76
C PHE A 30 7.59 10.67 7.49
N ALA A 31 8.29 10.79 6.37
CA ALA A 31 8.97 12.03 5.98
C ALA A 31 8.09 12.96 5.11
N VAL A 32 6.95 12.49 4.62
CA VAL A 32 6.04 13.27 3.78
C VAL A 32 4.87 13.80 4.60
N SER A 33 4.78 15.12 4.79
CA SER A 33 3.71 15.71 5.59
C SER A 33 2.31 15.44 5.02
N SER A 34 1.40 14.92 5.84
CA SER A 34 -0.03 14.77 5.51
C SER A 34 -0.80 16.08 5.62
N VAL A 35 -0.26 17.04 6.37
CA VAL A 35 -0.88 18.32 6.69
C VAL A 35 -0.03 19.48 6.19
N PRO A 36 -0.59 20.70 6.06
CA PRO A 36 0.18 21.89 5.78
C PRO A 36 1.34 22.06 6.77
N PRO A 37 2.48 22.65 6.35
CA PRO A 37 3.62 22.88 7.23
C PRO A 37 3.18 23.67 8.46
N ASP A 38 3.49 23.13 9.63
CA ASP A 38 3.29 23.81 10.91
C ASP A 38 4.55 24.64 11.21
N PRO A 39 4.46 25.99 11.27
CA PRO A 39 5.61 26.84 11.56
C PRO A 39 6.21 26.61 12.95
N GLU A 40 5.47 25.98 13.88
CA GLU A 40 5.96 25.64 15.22
C GLU A 40 6.54 24.22 15.31
N ALA A 41 6.45 23.41 14.25
CA ALA A 41 7.01 22.06 14.26
C ALA A 41 8.54 22.10 14.32
N VAL A 42 9.11 21.54 15.39
CA VAL A 42 10.55 21.42 15.60
C VAL A 42 10.97 19.97 15.34
N GLY A 43 11.85 19.75 14.36
CA GLY A 43 12.45 18.44 14.10
C GLY A 43 12.71 18.17 12.61
N PRO A 44 13.42 17.07 12.29
CA PRO A 44 13.75 16.72 10.90
C PRO A 44 12.59 16.06 10.13
N PHE A 45 11.52 15.67 10.81
CA PHE A 45 10.35 15.01 10.22
C PHE A 45 9.06 15.77 10.56
N PRO A 46 8.04 15.71 9.68
CA PRO A 46 6.75 16.31 9.97
C PRO A 46 6.08 15.65 11.19
N PRO A 47 5.17 16.36 11.88
CA PRO A 47 4.43 15.81 13.01
C PRO A 47 3.56 14.60 12.61
N GLN A 48 3.15 14.56 11.33
CA GLN A 48 2.42 13.44 10.77
C GLN A 48 2.86 13.16 9.32
N GLY A 49 3.17 11.90 9.05
CA GLY A 49 3.50 11.40 7.71
C GLY A 49 2.26 11.13 6.87
N SER A 50 2.48 10.70 5.63
CA SER A 50 1.41 10.51 4.64
C SER A 50 1.22 9.04 4.29
N TRP A 51 -0.05 8.63 4.15
CA TRP A 51 -0.39 7.40 3.45
C TRP A 51 -0.22 7.62 1.95
N LEU A 52 0.71 6.89 1.34
CA LEU A 52 1.03 7.03 -0.08
C LEU A 52 0.17 6.10 -0.97
N LEU A 53 -0.07 4.87 -0.50
CA LEU A 53 -0.70 3.83 -1.30
C LEU A 53 -1.51 2.88 -0.42
N SER A 54 -2.69 2.48 -0.90
CA SER A 54 -3.50 1.38 -0.33
C SER A 54 -3.65 0.26 -1.36
N LEU A 55 -3.26 -0.96 -0.99
CA LEU A 55 -3.35 -2.14 -1.84
C LEU A 55 -4.38 -3.10 -1.25
N TYR A 56 -5.42 -3.38 -2.02
CA TYR A 56 -6.55 -4.18 -1.59
C TYR A 56 -6.54 -5.53 -2.30
N GLN A 57 -6.60 -6.57 -1.51
CA GLN A 57 -6.71 -7.95 -1.94
C GLN A 57 -8.06 -8.26 -2.61
N PRO A 58 -8.12 -9.22 -3.54
CA PRO A 58 -9.31 -9.56 -4.29
C PRO A 58 -10.45 -10.08 -3.41
N PHE A 59 -11.66 -10.03 -3.95
CA PHE A 59 -12.84 -10.58 -3.30
C PHE A 59 -12.82 -12.11 -3.30
N ALA A 60 -13.29 -12.70 -2.21
CA ALA A 60 -13.51 -14.13 -2.09
C ALA A 60 -14.85 -14.49 -2.77
N ARG A 61 -14.83 -15.20 -3.88
CA ARG A 61 -16.07 -15.63 -4.55
C ARG A 61 -16.73 -16.78 -3.77
N PRO A 62 -18.07 -16.83 -3.64
CA PRO A 62 -19.06 -15.92 -4.23
C PRO A 62 -19.39 -14.69 -3.37
N THR A 63 -18.71 -14.49 -2.24
CA THR A 63 -18.99 -13.40 -1.29
C THR A 63 -18.50 -12.03 -1.79
N ALA A 64 -19.10 -10.96 -1.25
CA ALA A 64 -18.59 -9.59 -1.43
C ALA A 64 -17.49 -9.23 -0.40
N SER A 65 -16.96 -10.21 0.35
CA SER A 65 -15.87 -9.98 1.31
C SER A 65 -14.52 -10.10 0.63
N ARG A 66 -13.55 -9.29 1.03
CA ARG A 66 -12.17 -9.44 0.57
C ARG A 66 -11.51 -10.60 1.30
N LYS A 67 -10.67 -11.36 0.59
CA LYS A 67 -9.89 -12.45 1.18
C LYS A 67 -9.02 -11.91 2.32
N PRO A 68 -8.81 -12.61 3.45
CA PRO A 68 -7.87 -12.14 4.46
C PRO A 68 -6.42 -12.20 3.97
N ILE A 69 -5.62 -11.18 4.27
CA ILE A 69 -4.17 -11.15 4.06
C ILE A 69 -3.51 -11.90 5.22
N LEU A 70 -2.75 -12.95 4.92
CA LEU A 70 -1.89 -13.61 5.90
C LEU A 70 -0.60 -12.82 6.09
N ASP A 71 0.02 -12.43 4.99
CA ASP A 71 1.29 -11.73 5.01
C ASP A 71 1.51 -10.88 3.75
N ALA A 72 2.37 -9.87 3.86
CA ALA A 72 2.91 -9.14 2.73
C ALA A 72 4.33 -8.63 3.01
N ALA A 73 5.17 -8.59 1.97
CA ALA A 73 6.55 -8.16 2.06
C ALA A 73 6.97 -7.34 0.84
N TRP A 74 7.90 -6.40 1.05
CA TRP A 74 8.63 -5.77 -0.05
C TRP A 74 9.44 -6.82 -0.80
N ILE A 75 9.39 -6.76 -2.12
CA ILE A 75 10.24 -7.52 -3.03
C ILE A 75 10.85 -6.56 -4.07
N SER A 76 11.72 -7.08 -4.94
CA SER A 76 12.31 -6.31 -6.05
C SER A 76 12.97 -5.00 -5.58
N HIS A 77 13.70 -5.05 -4.46
CA HIS A 77 14.31 -3.87 -3.82
C HIS A 77 13.30 -2.76 -3.53
N GLY A 78 12.12 -3.11 -2.99
CA GLY A 78 11.14 -2.12 -2.54
C GLY A 78 10.27 -1.52 -3.65
N ARG A 79 10.32 -2.09 -4.85
CA ARG A 79 9.57 -1.65 -6.03
C ARG A 79 8.25 -2.39 -6.23
N ALA A 80 8.08 -3.52 -5.55
CA ALA A 80 6.88 -4.33 -5.60
C ALA A 80 6.59 -4.95 -4.22
N ILE A 81 5.34 -5.37 -4.03
CA ILE A 81 4.87 -6.00 -2.80
C ILE A 81 4.30 -7.37 -3.15
N PHE A 82 4.82 -8.41 -2.53
CA PHE A 82 4.25 -9.75 -2.57
C PHE A 82 3.27 -9.91 -1.41
N ALA A 83 2.11 -10.52 -1.65
CA ALA A 83 1.13 -10.83 -0.62
C ALA A 83 0.63 -12.28 -0.72
N LEU A 84 0.42 -12.89 0.45
CA LEU A 84 -0.17 -14.20 0.63
C LEU A 84 -1.54 -14.05 1.31
N LEU A 85 -2.56 -14.69 0.76
CA LEU A 85 -3.93 -14.65 1.26
C LEU A 85 -4.30 -15.97 1.93
N ALA A 86 -5.34 -15.92 2.78
CA ALA A 86 -5.73 -17.04 3.63
C ALA A 86 -6.28 -18.26 2.87
N ASP A 87 -6.62 -18.12 1.59
CA ASP A 87 -7.11 -19.20 0.74
C ASP A 87 -6.00 -19.83 -0.13
N GLY A 88 -4.73 -19.54 0.16
CA GLY A 88 -3.58 -20.03 -0.61
C GLY A 88 -3.30 -19.23 -1.89
N MET A 89 -4.13 -18.24 -2.24
CA MET A 89 -3.82 -17.31 -3.32
C MET A 89 -2.64 -16.42 -2.90
N TRP A 90 -1.71 -16.20 -3.81
CA TRP A 90 -0.68 -15.17 -3.69
C TRP A 90 -0.77 -14.20 -4.86
N GLY A 91 -0.21 -13.01 -4.69
CA GLY A 91 -0.07 -12.06 -5.76
C GLY A 91 0.98 -11.00 -5.50
N VAL A 92 1.37 -10.31 -6.57
CA VAL A 92 2.34 -9.21 -6.53
C VAL A 92 1.68 -7.95 -7.06
N TRP A 93 1.83 -6.86 -6.32
CA TRP A 93 1.54 -5.52 -6.80
C TRP A 93 2.82 -4.81 -7.22
N ASP A 94 2.85 -4.29 -8.44
CA ASP A 94 3.89 -3.36 -8.89
C ASP A 94 3.58 -1.96 -8.33
N VAL A 95 4.47 -1.42 -7.48
CA VAL A 95 4.31 -0.11 -6.84
C VAL A 95 4.80 1.02 -7.75
N ASP A 96 5.79 0.74 -8.60
CA ASP A 96 6.36 1.74 -9.51
C ASP A 96 5.49 1.95 -10.75
N GLY A 97 4.85 0.90 -11.27
CA GLY A 97 3.94 1.00 -12.42
C GLY A 97 2.77 1.98 -12.21
N VAL A 98 2.42 2.26 -10.95
CA VAL A 98 1.38 3.22 -10.56
C VAL A 98 1.87 4.65 -10.56
N ARG A 99 3.17 4.87 -10.29
CA ARG A 99 3.78 6.20 -10.35
C ARG A 99 3.79 6.75 -11.78
N SER A 100 3.78 5.87 -12.80
CA SER A 100 3.63 6.25 -14.21
C SER A 100 2.18 6.29 -14.71
N SER A 101 1.21 5.75 -13.97
CA SER A 101 -0.18 5.61 -14.43
C SER A 101 -1.15 6.66 -13.87
N SER A 102 -0.67 7.87 -13.55
CA SER A 102 -1.55 9.02 -13.26
C SER A 102 -2.42 9.45 -14.46
N GLY A 103 -2.44 8.67 -15.55
CA GLY A 103 -3.22 8.89 -16.77
C GLY A 103 -4.53 8.12 -16.89
N SER A 104 -4.92 7.22 -15.95
CA SER A 104 -6.18 6.45 -16.09
C SER A 104 -7.31 6.86 -15.13
N ALA A 105 -7.23 8.06 -14.56
CA ALA A 105 -8.40 8.75 -14.03
C ALA A 105 -8.38 10.17 -14.58
N ALA A 106 -9.05 10.38 -15.72
CA ALA A 106 -9.39 11.70 -16.23
C ALA A 106 -10.42 12.35 -15.28
N MET A 107 -9.96 12.79 -14.12
CA MET A 107 -10.71 13.66 -13.20
C MET A 107 -9.73 14.63 -12.54
N SER A 108 -9.55 15.75 -13.25
CA SER A 108 -9.22 17.09 -12.73
C SER A 108 -7.99 17.24 -11.82
N SER A 109 -6.92 17.75 -12.44
CA SER A 109 -5.73 18.33 -11.80
C SER A 109 -6.01 19.49 -10.83
N LYS A 110 -7.26 19.91 -10.62
CA LYS A 110 -7.66 20.93 -9.64
C LYS A 110 -8.07 20.38 -8.26
N LEU A 111 -8.15 19.06 -8.07
CA LEU A 111 -8.43 18.42 -6.77
C LEU A 111 -7.18 17.81 -6.10
N ALA A 112 -6.00 17.99 -6.73
CA ALA A 112 -4.75 17.33 -6.33
C ALA A 112 -4.16 17.79 -4.99
N ASN A 113 -4.61 18.93 -4.43
CA ASN A 113 -4.13 19.42 -3.14
C ASN A 113 -4.75 18.73 -1.92
N GLY A 114 -5.74 17.84 -2.10
CA GLY A 114 -6.47 17.21 -0.98
C GLY A 114 -6.50 15.69 -0.94
N LEU A 115 -6.23 15.00 -2.06
CA LEU A 115 -6.29 13.54 -2.15
C LEU A 115 -4.88 12.97 -2.33
N LYS A 116 -4.12 12.87 -1.24
CA LYS A 116 -2.87 12.11 -1.21
C LYS A 116 -3.18 10.64 -0.93
N GLY A 117 -3.06 9.80 -1.96
CA GLY A 117 -3.15 8.35 -1.81
C GLY A 117 -3.64 7.65 -3.07
N ALA A 118 -2.79 6.83 -3.69
CA ALA A 118 -3.22 5.92 -4.76
C ALA A 118 -3.86 4.65 -4.16
N ALA A 119 -4.65 3.94 -4.97
CA ALA A 119 -5.19 2.63 -4.59
C ALA A 119 -4.96 1.59 -5.70
N LEU A 120 -4.52 0.39 -5.32
CA LEU A 120 -4.42 -0.76 -6.22
C LEU A 120 -5.29 -1.90 -5.74
N THR A 121 -5.94 -2.57 -6.67
CA THR A 121 -6.78 -3.74 -6.42
C THR A 121 -6.36 -4.95 -7.22
N THR A 122 -5.66 -4.76 -8.34
CA THR A 122 -5.26 -5.81 -9.27
C THR A 122 -3.81 -6.21 -9.03
N PHE A 123 -3.58 -7.52 -8.88
CA PHE A 123 -2.23 -8.07 -8.90
C PHE A 123 -1.66 -8.05 -10.32
N SER A 124 -0.39 -7.64 -10.46
CA SER A 124 0.36 -7.72 -11.72
C SER A 124 0.66 -9.16 -12.11
N ILE A 125 0.87 -10.02 -11.11
CA ILE A 125 0.97 -11.48 -11.26
C ILE A 125 0.38 -12.13 -10.00
N SER A 126 -0.30 -13.26 -10.17
CA SER A 126 -0.91 -14.00 -9.06
C SER A 126 -0.97 -15.48 -9.37
N GLY A 127 -1.07 -16.30 -8.33
CA GLY A 127 -1.25 -17.73 -8.44
C GLY A 127 -1.80 -18.32 -7.15
N TYR A 128 -1.72 -19.64 -7.05
CA TYR A 128 -2.05 -20.40 -5.84
C TYR A 128 -0.83 -21.20 -5.40
N ILE A 129 -0.63 -21.29 -4.09
CA ILE A 129 0.32 -22.21 -3.47
C ILE A 129 -0.50 -23.14 -2.59
N GLU A 130 -0.40 -24.45 -2.86
CA GLU A 130 -0.97 -25.48 -2.00
C GLU A 130 -0.03 -25.71 -0.82
N GLY A 131 -0.57 -25.80 0.39
CA GLY A 131 0.19 -26.21 1.56
C GLY A 131 0.49 -27.71 1.45
N THR A 132 1.77 -28.08 1.47
CA THR A 132 2.22 -29.49 1.52
C THR A 132 1.83 -30.18 2.81
#